data_AF-A7ETA5-F1
#
_entry.id   AF-A7ETA5-F1
#
_cell.length_a   1.000
_cell.length_b   1.000
_cell.length_c   1.000
_cell.angle_alpha   90.00
_cell.angle_beta   90.00
_cell.angle_gamma   90.00
#
_symmetry.space_group_name_H-M   'P 1'
#
loop_
_entity.id
_entity.type
_entity.pdbx_description
1 polymer ?
#
loop_
_entity_poly.entity_id
_entity_poly.type
_entity_poly.pdbx_seq_one_letter_code
_entity_poly.pdbx_strand_id
1 'polypeptide(L)'
;MPDVDVLLHTGDLTNFGELNALKDSIKMMGTITAELKLVIAGNHDISLDKQNRVENMSDDEYLEYHHSALEIMTGQSAKDAGVTYLKEGTHTFTLKNGAKFTLYASPYTCGSMGFQYQINEDRFNYATQVAPGQTSIATNPIPEGVDIVMTHGPPHTILDQVDGEYKGCRNLLRAVGHV
;
A
#
# COMPACT_ATOMS: atom_id res chain seq x y z
N MET A 1 -10.63 -3.54 20.18
CA MET A 1 -9.37 -2.82 19.88
C MET A 1 -9.18 -1.78 20.97
N PRO A 2 -7.94 -1.46 21.40
CA PRO A 2 -7.72 -0.27 22.23
C PRO A 2 -8.15 0.99 21.47
N ASP A 3 -8.37 2.08 22.21
CA ASP A 3 -8.61 3.39 21.60
C ASP A 3 -7.36 3.82 20.82
N VAL A 4 -7.57 4.23 19.57
CA VAL A 4 -6.50 4.68 18.67
C VAL A 4 -6.94 5.96 17.94
N ASP A 5 -6.04 6.89 17.75
CA ASP A 5 -6.30 8.08 16.94
C ASP A 5 -6.20 7.78 15.43
N VAL A 6 -5.28 6.88 15.07
CA VAL A 6 -4.96 6.54 13.68
C VAL A 6 -4.90 5.03 13.51
N LEU A 7 -5.70 4.50 12.60
CA LEU A 7 -5.62 3.14 12.08
C LEU A 7 -4.84 3.15 10.77
N LEU A 8 -3.83 2.29 10.65
CA LEU A 8 -3.07 2.05 9.42
C LEU A 8 -3.27 0.59 8.99
N HIS A 9 -3.81 0.36 7.79
CA HIS A 9 -3.93 -0.99 7.20
C HIS A 9 -3.05 -1.11 5.95
N THR A 10 -2.03 -1.95 6.04
CA THR A 10 -0.91 -2.01 5.07
C THR A 10 -1.13 -3.02 3.94
N GLY A 11 -2.29 -2.99 3.28
CA GLY A 11 -2.58 -3.88 2.15
C GLY A 11 -3.19 -5.23 2.52
N ASP A 12 -3.40 -6.06 1.49
CA ASP A 12 -4.10 -7.35 1.54
C ASP A 12 -5.47 -7.25 2.20
N LEU A 13 -6.29 -6.38 1.64
CA LEU A 13 -7.71 -6.22 2.00
C LEU A 13 -8.57 -7.41 1.53
N THR A 14 -8.04 -8.19 0.59
CA THR A 14 -8.68 -9.31 -0.08
C THR A 14 -7.69 -10.44 -0.29
N ASN A 15 -8.15 -11.61 -0.73
CA ASN A 15 -7.26 -12.69 -1.15
C ASN A 15 -6.92 -12.62 -2.65
N PHE A 16 -7.86 -12.16 -3.49
CA PHE A 16 -7.67 -12.10 -4.94
C PHE A 16 -8.42 -10.92 -5.59
N GLY A 17 -8.56 -9.79 -4.89
CA GLY A 17 -9.20 -8.58 -5.43
C GLY A 17 -10.72 -8.65 -5.55
N GLU A 18 -11.38 -9.53 -4.78
CA GLU A 18 -12.83 -9.69 -4.88
C GLU A 18 -13.58 -8.44 -4.41
N LEU A 19 -14.46 -7.88 -5.24
CA LEU A 19 -15.21 -6.65 -4.91
C LEU A 19 -16.03 -6.76 -3.62
N ASN A 20 -16.58 -7.95 -3.31
CA ASN A 20 -17.32 -8.15 -2.06
C ASN A 20 -16.38 -8.17 -0.85
N ALA A 21 -15.17 -8.72 -0.99
CA ALA A 21 -14.17 -8.69 0.07
C ALA A 21 -13.72 -7.24 0.36
N LEU A 22 -13.56 -6.39 -0.66
CA LEU A 22 -13.30 -4.96 -0.46
C LEU A 22 -14.42 -4.27 0.35
N LYS A 23 -15.68 -4.56 0.02
CA LYS A 23 -16.84 -4.01 0.76
C LYS A 23 -16.84 -4.49 2.21
N ASP A 24 -16.58 -5.78 2.44
CA ASP A 24 -16.53 -6.37 3.77
C ASP A 24 -15.38 -5.79 4.60
N SER A 25 -14.22 -5.56 4.00
CA SER A 25 -13.06 -4.90 4.62
C SER A 25 -13.37 -3.46 5.01
N ILE A 26 -13.99 -2.67 4.14
CA ILE A 26 -14.46 -1.31 4.49
C ILE A 26 -15.47 -1.34 5.64
N LYS A 27 -16.45 -2.23 5.57
CA LYS A 27 -17.47 -2.38 6.61
C LYS A 27 -16.85 -2.73 7.95
N MET A 28 -15.89 -3.67 7.96
CA MET A 28 -15.16 -4.06 9.17
C MET A 28 -14.38 -2.87 9.74
N MET A 29 -13.59 -2.17 8.92
CA MET A 29 -12.85 -0.97 9.36
C MET A 29 -13.78 0.16 9.83
N GLY A 30 -14.98 0.24 9.28
CA GLY A 30 -16.05 1.14 9.73
C GLY A 30 -16.41 0.96 11.21
N THR A 31 -16.28 -0.26 11.76
CA THR A 31 -16.57 -0.56 13.17
C THR A 31 -15.48 -0.11 14.15
N ILE A 32 -14.29 0.24 13.65
CA ILE A 32 -13.17 0.69 14.48
C ILE A 32 -13.31 2.19 14.74
N THR A 33 -13.25 2.60 16.01
CA THR A 33 -13.21 4.01 16.39
C THR A 33 -11.78 4.54 16.24
N ALA A 34 -11.58 5.41 15.24
CA ALA A 34 -10.34 6.14 15.00
C ALA A 34 -10.66 7.45 14.29
N GLU A 35 -9.85 8.49 14.48
CA GLU A 35 -10.00 9.74 13.74
C GLU A 35 -9.61 9.58 12.26
N LEU A 36 -8.51 8.86 12.01
CA LEU A 36 -8.05 8.51 10.67
C LEU A 36 -8.01 7.00 10.50
N LYS A 37 -8.50 6.52 9.36
CA LYS A 37 -8.35 5.12 8.91
C LYS A 37 -7.71 5.14 7.55
N LEU A 38 -6.40 4.96 7.52
CA LEU A 38 -5.58 5.05 6.32
C LEU A 38 -5.28 3.64 5.82
N VAL A 39 -5.51 3.41 4.54
CA VAL A 39 -5.44 2.08 3.94
C VAL A 39 -4.69 2.17 2.62
N ILE A 40 -3.77 1.23 2.40
CA ILE A 40 -3.16 0.98 1.08
C ILE A 40 -3.60 -0.39 0.58
N ALA A 41 -3.37 -0.66 -0.71
CA ALA A 41 -3.51 -1.99 -1.28
C ALA A 41 -2.26 -2.85 -1.01
N GLY A 42 -2.39 -4.17 -1.15
CA GLY A 42 -1.31 -5.13 -1.20
C GLY A 42 -1.33 -5.97 -2.48
N ASN A 43 -0.46 -6.99 -2.56
CA ASN A 43 -0.37 -7.78 -3.79
C ASN A 43 -1.60 -8.66 -4.03
N HIS A 44 -2.37 -9.00 -2.98
CA HIS A 44 -3.61 -9.74 -3.12
C HIS A 44 -4.79 -8.88 -3.59
N ASP A 45 -4.68 -7.55 -3.49
CA ASP A 45 -5.71 -6.60 -3.92
C ASP A 45 -5.62 -6.30 -5.42
N ILE A 46 -5.53 -7.34 -6.26
CA ILE A 46 -5.20 -7.22 -7.68
C ILE A 46 -6.12 -6.25 -8.40
N SER A 47 -7.41 -6.22 -8.08
CA SER A 47 -8.40 -5.32 -8.67
C SER A 47 -8.09 -3.84 -8.46
N LEU A 48 -7.27 -3.49 -7.47
CA LEU A 48 -6.83 -2.12 -7.22
C LEU A 48 -5.56 -1.75 -7.98
N ASP A 49 -4.84 -2.72 -8.57
CA ASP A 49 -3.75 -2.45 -9.52
C ASP A 49 -4.35 -2.09 -10.87
N LYS A 50 -3.84 -1.02 -11.48
CA LYS A 50 -4.29 -0.58 -12.81
C LYS A 50 -3.82 -1.54 -13.90
N GLN A 51 -2.72 -2.24 -13.70
CA GLN A 51 -2.21 -3.22 -14.67
C GLN A 51 -3.03 -4.51 -14.60
N ASN A 52 -3.56 -4.97 -15.74
CA ASN A 52 -4.24 -6.26 -15.84
C ASN A 52 -3.24 -7.39 -15.59
N ARG A 53 -3.52 -8.20 -14.56
CA ARG A 53 -2.73 -9.38 -14.17
C ARG A 53 -3.61 -10.63 -14.00
N VAL A 54 -4.86 -10.56 -14.46
CA VAL A 54 -5.82 -11.65 -14.33
C VAL A 54 -5.84 -12.45 -15.62
N GLU A 55 -5.54 -13.74 -15.53
CA GLU A 55 -5.62 -14.63 -16.67
C GLU A 55 -7.05 -14.76 -17.18
N ASN A 56 -7.21 -14.80 -18.51
CA ASN A 56 -8.50 -14.96 -19.19
C ASN A 56 -9.49 -13.79 -19.01
N MET A 57 -9.04 -12.62 -18.54
CA MET A 57 -9.82 -11.39 -18.53
C MET A 57 -9.27 -10.41 -19.56
N SER A 58 -10.14 -9.84 -20.40
CA SER A 58 -9.72 -8.82 -21.38
C SER A 58 -9.35 -7.51 -20.67
N ASP A 59 -8.53 -6.66 -21.31
CA ASP A 59 -8.13 -5.37 -20.72
C ASP A 59 -9.33 -4.44 -20.46
N ASP A 60 -10.34 -4.47 -21.33
CA ASP A 60 -11.56 -3.66 -21.15
C ASP A 60 -12.40 -4.17 -19.96
N GLU A 61 -12.59 -5.50 -19.86
CA GLU A 61 -13.28 -6.12 -18.72
C GLU A 61 -12.54 -5.85 -17.40
N TYR A 62 -11.21 -5.97 -17.41
CA TYR A 62 -10.39 -5.67 -16.24
C TYR A 62 -10.48 -4.19 -15.86
N LEU A 63 -10.51 -3.28 -16.83
CA LEU A 63 -10.62 -1.85 -16.56
C LEU A 63 -11.95 -1.50 -15.87
N GLU A 64 -13.07 -2.12 -16.29
CA GLU A 64 -14.36 -1.98 -15.60
C GLU A 64 -14.32 -2.56 -14.18
N TYR A 65 -13.67 -3.71 -14.01
CA TYR A 65 -13.47 -4.34 -12.71
C TYR A 65 -12.65 -3.45 -11.77
N HIS A 66 -11.55 -2.89 -12.28
CA HIS A 66 -10.68 -1.96 -11.58
C HIS A 66 -11.41 -0.67 -11.17
N HIS A 67 -12.22 -0.09 -12.06
CA HIS A 67 -13.05 1.06 -11.72
C HIS A 67 -14.05 0.75 -10.61
N SER A 68 -14.67 -0.43 -10.64
CA SER A 68 -15.60 -0.86 -9.59
C SER A 68 -14.89 -1.02 -8.24
N ALA A 69 -13.68 -1.59 -8.23
CA ALA A 69 -12.87 -1.71 -7.02
C ALA A 69 -12.46 -0.33 -6.46
N LEU A 70 -12.03 0.60 -7.32
CA LEU A 70 -11.71 1.96 -6.90
C LEU A 70 -12.92 2.73 -6.38
N GLU A 71 -14.10 2.58 -6.99
CA GLU A 71 -15.33 3.21 -6.49
C GLU A 71 -15.70 2.68 -5.11
N ILE A 72 -15.51 1.39 -4.83
CA ILE A 72 -15.71 0.83 -3.48
C ILE A 72 -14.77 1.51 -2.48
N MET A 73 -13.47 1.61 -2.81
CA MET A 73 -12.44 2.12 -1.90
C MET A 73 -12.41 3.64 -1.75
N THR A 74 -12.99 4.40 -2.68
CA THR A 74 -12.92 5.88 -2.70
C THR A 74 -14.28 6.58 -2.74
N GLY A 75 -15.35 5.83 -3.02
CA GLY A 75 -16.71 6.32 -3.11
C GLY A 75 -17.38 6.52 -1.76
N GLN A 76 -18.70 6.64 -1.79
CA GLN A 76 -19.47 7.04 -0.60
C GLN A 76 -19.37 6.02 0.55
N SER A 77 -19.35 4.73 0.24
CA SER A 77 -19.27 3.68 1.27
C SER A 77 -17.99 3.76 2.11
N ALA A 78 -16.84 4.03 1.47
CA ALA A 78 -15.58 4.24 2.19
C ALA A 78 -15.62 5.50 3.05
N LYS A 79 -16.16 6.60 2.52
CA LYS A 79 -16.30 7.88 3.23
C LYS A 79 -17.19 7.75 4.47
N ASP A 80 -18.34 7.08 4.34
CA ASP A 80 -19.26 6.84 5.45
C ASP A 80 -18.63 5.96 6.55
N ALA A 81 -17.76 5.03 6.15
CA ALA A 81 -16.98 4.21 7.08
C ALA A 81 -15.76 4.96 7.69
N GLY A 82 -15.46 6.18 7.23
CA GLY A 82 -14.28 6.95 7.62
C GLY A 82 -12.96 6.37 7.10
N VAL A 83 -13.02 5.56 6.04
CA VAL A 83 -11.85 4.90 5.42
C VAL A 83 -11.29 5.76 4.30
N THR A 84 -9.97 5.98 4.32
CA THR A 84 -9.24 6.72 3.30
C THR A 84 -8.24 5.79 2.61
N TYR A 85 -8.50 5.49 1.34
CA TYR A 85 -7.57 4.76 0.49
C TYR A 85 -6.46 5.67 -0.04
N LEU A 86 -5.20 5.32 0.22
CA LEU A 86 -4.02 6.07 -0.18
C LEU A 86 -3.37 5.45 -1.41
N LYS A 87 -3.16 6.30 -2.43
CA LYS A 87 -2.29 5.97 -3.57
C LYS A 87 -0.83 6.19 -3.17
N GLU A 88 0.08 5.57 -3.94
CA GLU A 88 1.52 5.75 -3.71
C GLU A 88 1.92 7.23 -3.70
N GLY A 89 2.73 7.62 -2.72
CA GLY A 89 3.23 8.99 -2.57
C GLY A 89 3.16 9.51 -1.13
N THR A 90 3.44 10.80 -0.95
CA THR A 90 3.48 11.46 0.36
C THR A 90 2.17 12.18 0.68
N HIS A 91 1.67 11.96 1.89
CA HIS A 91 0.42 12.49 2.41
C HIS A 91 0.67 13.13 3.78
N THR A 92 0.11 14.32 4.03
CA THR A 92 0.24 14.99 5.33
C THR A 92 -1.12 15.09 5.99
N PHE A 93 -1.18 14.72 7.27
CA PHE A 93 -2.40 14.73 8.06
C PHE A 93 -2.24 15.61 9.30
N THR A 94 -3.34 16.15 9.78
CA THR A 94 -3.40 16.91 11.04
C THR A 94 -4.62 16.44 11.81
N LEU A 95 -4.38 15.93 13.01
CA LEU A 95 -5.42 15.44 13.92
C LEU A 95 -6.12 16.60 14.63
N LYS A 96 -7.32 16.35 15.18
CA LYS A 96 -8.09 17.35 15.95
C LYS A 96 -7.35 17.90 17.16
N ASN A 97 -6.44 17.12 17.74
CA ASN A 97 -5.59 17.55 18.85
C ASN A 97 -4.39 18.43 18.41
N GLY A 98 -4.23 18.68 17.11
CA GLY A 98 -3.16 19.48 16.54
C GLY A 98 -1.89 18.71 16.17
N ALA A 99 -1.80 17.42 16.49
CA ALA A 99 -0.69 16.58 16.04
C ALA A 99 -0.68 16.48 14.51
N LYS A 100 0.49 16.66 13.91
CA LYS A 100 0.69 16.63 12.46
C LYS A 100 1.77 15.63 12.12
N PHE A 101 1.54 14.84 11.08
CA PHE A 101 2.53 13.89 10.56
C PHE A 101 2.44 13.79 9.04
N THR A 102 3.56 13.39 8.44
CA THR A 102 3.75 13.11 7.03
C THR A 102 3.99 11.62 6.84
N LEU A 103 3.19 11.00 5.99
CA LEU A 103 3.20 9.57 5.71
C LEU A 103 3.53 9.34 4.24
N TYR A 104 4.52 8.53 3.95
CA TYR A 104 4.73 7.96 2.62
C TYR A 104 3.95 6.64 2.51
N ALA A 105 3.15 6.48 1.46
CA ALA A 105 2.38 5.28 1.18
C ALA A 105 2.92 4.58 -0.08
N SER A 106 3.00 3.25 -0.08
CA SER A 106 3.19 2.48 -1.32
C SER A 106 2.62 1.05 -1.21
N PRO A 107 1.76 0.63 -2.16
CA PRO A 107 1.23 -0.74 -2.20
C PRO A 107 2.23 -1.75 -2.76
N TYR A 108 3.35 -1.28 -3.31
CA TYR A 108 4.24 -2.11 -4.10
C TYR A 108 5.06 -3.08 -3.24
N THR A 109 5.14 -4.34 -3.70
CA THR A 109 5.95 -5.38 -3.06
C THR A 109 6.73 -6.18 -4.10
N CYS A 110 7.85 -6.77 -3.68
CA CYS A 110 8.63 -7.66 -4.54
C CYS A 110 7.91 -9.00 -4.63
N GLY A 111 7.53 -9.45 -5.83
CA GLY A 111 6.88 -10.75 -5.96
C GLY A 111 5.94 -10.88 -7.15
N SER A 112 4.81 -11.56 -6.90
CA SER A 112 3.78 -11.88 -7.88
C SER A 112 2.45 -11.20 -7.55
N MET A 113 1.55 -11.10 -8.54
CA MET A 113 0.21 -10.49 -8.44
C MET A 113 0.24 -8.94 -8.49
N GLY A 114 -0.72 -8.28 -7.84
CA GLY A 114 -0.89 -6.83 -7.92
C GLY A 114 0.32 -6.09 -7.37
N PHE A 115 0.59 -4.89 -7.90
CA PHE A 115 1.62 -3.98 -7.40
C PHE A 115 3.02 -4.62 -7.29
N GLN A 116 3.34 -5.54 -8.18
CA GLN A 116 4.61 -6.24 -8.18
C GLN A 116 5.75 -5.43 -8.82
N TYR A 117 6.96 -5.64 -8.32
CA TYR A 117 8.24 -5.34 -8.99
C TYR A 117 9.22 -6.50 -8.81
N GLN A 118 10.29 -6.52 -9.60
CA GLN A 118 11.32 -7.57 -9.59
C GLN A 118 12.38 -7.35 -8.52
N ILE A 119 13.06 -8.42 -8.11
CA ILE A 119 14.10 -8.37 -7.08
C ILE A 119 15.32 -7.49 -7.44
N ASN A 120 15.53 -7.24 -8.74
CA ASN A 120 16.57 -6.35 -9.26
C ASN A 120 16.06 -4.94 -9.57
N GLU A 121 14.82 -4.61 -9.20
CA GLU A 121 14.22 -3.30 -9.41
C GLU A 121 14.14 -2.52 -8.09
N ASP A 122 14.53 -1.24 -8.14
CA ASP A 122 14.46 -0.31 -7.01
C ASP A 122 13.28 0.64 -7.21
N ARG A 123 12.24 0.43 -6.40
CA ARG A 123 11.01 1.23 -6.39
C ARG A 123 11.08 2.44 -5.45
N PHE A 124 11.98 2.41 -4.47
CA PHE A 124 11.89 3.27 -3.29
C PHE A 124 12.99 4.33 -3.18
N ASN A 125 14.16 4.11 -3.78
CA ASN A 125 15.26 5.06 -3.74
C ASN A 125 15.24 5.99 -4.95
N TYR A 126 15.80 7.19 -4.80
CA TYR A 126 16.08 8.04 -5.96
C TYR A 126 17.06 7.34 -6.91
N ALA A 127 16.97 7.64 -8.21
CA ALA A 127 17.83 7.02 -9.23
C ALA A 127 19.35 7.20 -8.95
N THR A 128 19.72 8.23 -8.18
CA THR A 128 21.09 8.52 -7.75
C THR A 128 21.55 7.69 -6.53
N GLN A 129 20.66 6.94 -5.89
CA GLN A 129 20.88 6.21 -4.64
C GLN A 129 20.68 4.70 -4.79
N VAL A 130 20.37 4.21 -6.00
CA VAL A 130 20.18 2.79 -6.26
C VAL A 130 21.47 2.00 -6.05
N ALA A 131 21.33 0.78 -5.52
CA ALA A 131 22.48 -0.10 -5.31
C ALA A 131 23.11 -0.58 -6.64
N PRO A 132 24.40 -0.94 -6.64
CA PRO A 132 24.99 -1.65 -7.78
C PRO A 132 24.19 -2.90 -8.16
N GLY A 133 23.88 -3.05 -9.45
CA GLY A 133 23.11 -4.16 -9.98
C GLY A 133 21.59 -4.04 -9.82
N GLN A 134 21.08 -2.90 -9.35
CA GLN A 134 19.65 -2.58 -9.28
C GLN A 134 19.25 -1.61 -10.40
N THR A 135 18.03 -1.77 -10.91
CA THR A 135 17.42 -0.90 -11.91
C THR A 135 16.42 0.03 -11.24
N SER A 136 16.61 1.34 -11.35
CA SER A 136 15.64 2.32 -10.84
C SER A 136 14.33 2.23 -11.62
N ILE A 137 13.22 1.97 -10.92
CA ILE A 137 11.84 2.05 -11.45
C ILE A 137 10.97 3.01 -10.63
N ALA A 138 11.57 3.73 -9.67
CA ALA A 138 10.87 4.64 -8.78
C ALA A 138 10.17 5.75 -9.57
N THR A 139 8.85 5.86 -9.42
CA THR A 139 8.07 7.04 -9.86
C THR A 139 7.80 8.00 -8.71
N ASN A 140 7.74 7.47 -7.49
CA ASN A 140 7.58 8.21 -6.24
C ASN A 140 8.59 7.67 -5.23
N PRO A 141 9.89 7.99 -5.35
CA PRO A 141 10.88 7.56 -4.35
C PRO A 141 10.51 8.12 -2.96
N ILE A 142 10.91 7.41 -1.90
CA ILE A 142 10.68 7.84 -0.53
C ILE A 142 11.50 9.12 -0.27
N PRO A 143 10.87 10.26 0.04
CA PRO A 143 11.59 11.48 0.34
C PRO A 143 12.11 11.48 1.79
N GLU A 144 13.10 12.32 2.06
CA GLU A 144 13.55 12.62 3.43
C GLU A 144 12.44 13.33 4.22
N GLY A 145 12.44 13.18 5.55
CA GLY A 145 11.56 13.94 6.44
C GLY A 145 10.11 13.45 6.49
N VAL A 146 9.86 12.19 6.11
CA VAL A 146 8.58 11.51 6.38
C VAL A 146 8.60 10.93 7.79
N ASP A 147 7.50 11.08 8.53
CA ASP A 147 7.38 10.55 9.88
C ASP A 147 7.03 9.05 9.89
N ILE A 148 6.28 8.61 8.86
CA ILE A 148 5.79 7.23 8.72
C ILE A 148 6.01 6.74 7.28
N VAL A 149 6.60 5.55 7.13
CA VAL A 149 6.65 4.82 5.85
C VAL A 149 5.69 3.65 5.91
N MET A 150 4.58 3.78 5.19
CA MET A 150 3.50 2.80 5.09
C MET A 150 3.64 2.03 3.77
N THR A 151 4.19 0.83 3.86
CA THR A 151 4.40 -0.06 2.71
C THR A 151 3.70 -1.39 2.95
N HIS A 152 3.35 -2.10 1.87
CA HIS A 152 2.74 -3.42 2.00
C HIS A 152 3.77 -4.47 2.45
N GLY A 153 4.89 -4.59 1.73
CA GLY A 153 5.98 -5.49 2.08
C GLY A 153 6.98 -4.87 3.08
N PRO A 154 7.54 -5.65 4.02
CA PRO A 154 8.46 -5.13 5.03
C PRO A 154 9.87 -4.83 4.48
N PRO A 155 10.66 -3.98 5.16
CA PRO A 155 12.10 -3.86 4.91
C PRO A 155 12.83 -5.18 5.22
N HIS A 156 13.88 -5.50 4.46
CA HIS A 156 14.66 -6.71 4.68
C HIS A 156 15.21 -6.79 6.12
N THR A 157 15.16 -7.96 6.73
CA THR A 157 15.58 -8.27 8.11
C THR A 157 14.77 -7.61 9.24
N ILE A 158 13.74 -6.84 8.92
CA ILE A 158 12.89 -6.15 9.89
C ILE A 158 11.52 -6.82 9.91
N LEU A 159 11.33 -7.75 10.86
CA LEU A 159 10.08 -8.50 11.05
C LEU A 159 9.56 -9.19 9.77
N ASP A 160 10.46 -9.55 8.86
CA ASP A 160 10.15 -10.06 7.52
C ASP A 160 10.36 -11.56 7.36
N GLN A 161 10.49 -12.29 8.48
CA GLN A 161 10.75 -13.72 8.46
C GLN A 161 9.45 -14.53 8.39
N VAL A 162 9.33 -15.37 7.36
CA VAL A 162 8.23 -16.32 7.18
C VAL A 162 8.84 -17.70 6.92
N ASP A 163 8.50 -18.68 7.75
CA ASP A 163 9.00 -20.07 7.67
C ASP A 163 10.54 -20.18 7.56
N GLY A 164 11.25 -19.28 8.23
CA GLY A 164 12.71 -19.25 8.25
C GLY A 164 13.35 -18.42 7.12
N GLU A 165 12.58 -17.96 6.14
CA GLU A 165 13.06 -17.15 5.02
C GLU A 165 12.74 -15.67 5.19
N TYR A 166 13.67 -14.82 4.76
CA TYR A 166 13.46 -13.37 4.71
C TYR A 166 12.70 -12.97 3.44
N LYS A 167 11.54 -12.34 3.61
CA LYS A 167 10.68 -11.86 2.51
C LYS A 167 10.77 -10.36 2.27
N GLY A 168 11.53 -9.63 3.11
CA GLY A 168 11.59 -8.18 3.06
C GLY A 168 12.50 -7.64 1.97
N CYS A 169 12.26 -6.39 1.57
CA CYS A 169 12.94 -5.73 0.47
C CYS A 169 14.22 -5.01 0.93
N ARG A 170 15.35 -5.32 0.28
CA ARG A 170 16.65 -4.67 0.55
C ARG A 170 16.68 -3.21 0.11
N ASN A 171 15.99 -2.88 -0.97
CA ASN A 171 15.89 -1.50 -1.46
C ASN A 171 15.02 -0.66 -0.54
N LEU A 172 13.95 -1.24 0.03
CA LEU A 172 13.16 -0.58 1.06
C LEU A 172 13.98 -0.32 2.33
N LEU A 173 14.74 -1.32 2.80
CA LEU A 173 15.65 -1.15 3.95
C LEU A 173 16.63 0.02 3.74
N ARG A 174 17.18 0.15 2.53
CA ARG A 174 18.05 1.27 2.16
C ARG A 174 17.31 2.61 2.23
N ALA A 175 16.12 2.67 1.63
CA ALA A 175 15.34 3.91 1.56
C ALA A 175 14.94 4.40 2.96
N VAL A 176 14.47 3.50 3.83
CA VAL A 176 14.13 3.86 5.23
C VAL A 176 15.35 4.13 6.11
N GLY A 177 16.58 3.86 5.62
CA GLY A 177 17.81 4.23 6.31
C GLY A 177 18.18 5.71 6.16
N HIS A 178 17.46 6.46 5.32
CA HIS A 178 17.74 7.86 4.98
C HIS A 178 16.54 8.78 5.18
N VAL A 179 15.42 8.28 5.70
CA VAL A 179 14.21 9.09 5.99
C VAL A 179 14.40 10.01 7.19
#